data_AF-A0A0G3I6F0-F1
#
_entry.id   AF-A0A0G3I6F0-F1
#
_cell.length_a   1.000
_cell.length_b   1.000
_cell.length_c   1.000
_cell.angle_alpha   90.00
_cell.angle_beta   90.00
_cell.angle_gamma   90.00
#
_symmetry.space_group_name_H-M   'P 1'
#
loop_
_entity.id
_entity.type
_entity.pdbx_description
1 polymer ?
#
loop_
_entity_poly.entity_id
_entity_poly.type
_entity_poly.pdbx_seq_one_letter_code
_entity_poly.pdbx_strand_id
1 'polypeptide(L)'
;MKSNLKKRKPQKPTVKYSQSLTKDIITRIANGETMQGVLKAPNMPTADAFYDWLARYPEHRESYHQARVKKLELMIEDVTNEPEPTEHELANPVFFSKMRDRRLKSVLWLAERLNSQIYGNHVTVEQKHTIDLKPLLDRVRESIRAKGLKTVGSSNKSTENGTKNNKV
;
A
#
# COMPACT_ATOMS: atom_id res chain seq x y z
N MET A 1 42.16 35.66 16.29
CA MET A 1 40.97 34.89 15.87
C MET A 1 41.19 34.42 14.42
N LYS A 2 41.37 33.13 14.17
CA LYS A 2 41.50 32.60 12.79
C LYS A 2 40.09 32.34 12.25
N SER A 3 39.65 33.13 11.27
CA SER A 3 38.35 32.97 10.61
C SER A 3 38.35 31.70 9.74
N ASN A 4 37.64 30.67 10.19
CA ASN A 4 37.41 29.44 9.43
C ASN A 4 36.33 29.68 8.37
N LEU A 5 36.72 30.23 7.22
CA LEU A 5 35.83 30.37 6.06
C LEU A 5 35.61 28.99 5.44
N LYS A 6 34.55 28.29 5.89
CA LYS A 6 34.03 27.09 5.21
C LYS A 6 33.77 27.43 3.74
N LYS A 7 34.54 26.85 2.82
CA LYS A 7 34.32 26.97 1.38
C LYS A 7 32.89 26.53 1.06
N ARG A 8 32.07 27.46 0.53
CA ARG A 8 30.70 27.16 0.08
C ARG A 8 30.76 26.15 -1.06
N LYS A 9 29.93 25.11 -1.00
CA LYS A 9 29.83 24.14 -2.09
C LYS A 9 29.39 24.87 -3.38
N PRO A 10 29.96 24.54 -4.55
CA PRO A 10 29.56 25.17 -5.80
C PRO A 10 28.06 24.93 -6.02
N GLN A 11 27.32 26.00 -6.26
CA GLN A 11 25.88 25.92 -6.55
C GLN A 11 25.70 25.34 -7.96
N LYS A 12 24.78 24.38 -8.11
CA LYS A 12 24.41 23.89 -9.44
C LYS A 12 23.82 25.03 -10.27
N PRO A 13 24.12 25.10 -11.58
CA PRO A 13 23.51 26.09 -12.46
C PRO A 13 21.99 25.92 -12.47
N THR A 14 21.26 27.03 -12.57
CA THR A 14 19.80 27.00 -12.63
C THR A 14 19.36 26.46 -13.99
N VAL A 15 18.69 25.31 -13.99
CA VAL A 15 18.12 24.70 -15.19
C VAL A 15 16.68 25.20 -15.33
N LYS A 16 16.31 25.68 -16.53
CA LYS A 16 14.93 26.09 -16.83
C LYS A 16 14.06 24.86 -17.09
N TYR A 17 12.77 24.97 -16.79
CA TYR A 17 11.81 23.93 -17.13
C TYR A 17 11.85 23.61 -18.62
N SER A 18 11.84 22.33 -18.93
CA SER A 18 11.64 21.79 -20.26
C SER A 18 10.79 20.53 -20.17
N GLN A 19 9.77 20.45 -21.02
CA GLN A 19 8.89 19.29 -21.09
C GLN A 19 9.66 18.02 -21.48
N SER A 20 10.58 18.12 -22.44
CA SER A 20 11.39 16.97 -22.89
C SER A 20 12.32 16.48 -21.78
N LEU A 21 12.97 17.41 -21.07
CA LEU A 21 13.84 17.07 -19.94
C LEU A 21 13.06 16.41 -18.80
N THR A 22 11.88 16.94 -18.48
CA THR A 22 11.02 16.38 -17.43
C THR A 22 10.59 14.95 -17.78
N LYS A 23 10.20 14.71 -19.04
CA LYS A 23 9.86 13.37 -19.54
C LYS A 23 11.05 12.40 -19.50
N ASP A 24 12.26 12.88 -19.85
CA ASP A 24 13.48 12.07 -19.76
C ASP A 24 13.77 11.66 -18.30
N ILE A 25 13.72 12.61 -17.37
CA ILE A 25 13.91 12.34 -15.93
C ILE A 25 12.91 11.29 -15.43
N ILE A 26 11.63 11.46 -15.77
CA ILE A 26 10.56 10.52 -15.37
C ILE A 26 10.81 9.14 -15.97
N THR A 27 11.18 9.05 -17.25
CA THR A 27 11.50 7.78 -17.94
C THR A 27 12.64 7.05 -17.27
N ARG A 28 13.74 7.75 -16.95
CA ARG A 28 14.89 7.17 -16.26
C ARG A 28 14.54 6.62 -14.89
N ILE A 29 13.71 7.36 -14.13
CA ILE A 29 13.20 6.89 -12.84
C ILE A 29 12.33 5.65 -13.01
N ALA A 30 11.44 5.64 -14.01
CA ALA A 30 10.59 4.51 -14.32
C ALA A 30 11.37 3.23 -14.65
N ASN A 31 12.59 3.39 -15.19
CA ASN A 31 13.50 2.30 -15.54
C ASN A 31 14.44 1.89 -14.39
N GLY A 32 14.18 2.33 -13.16
CA GLY A 32 14.89 1.86 -11.97
C GLY A 32 15.87 2.86 -11.36
N GLU A 33 16.28 3.91 -12.08
CA GLU A 33 17.23 4.89 -11.53
C GLU A 33 16.63 5.64 -10.32
N THR A 34 17.46 5.97 -9.33
CA THR A 34 17.01 6.81 -8.21
C THR A 34 16.86 8.26 -8.67
N MET A 35 15.83 8.96 -8.17
CA MET A 35 15.64 10.39 -8.47
C MET A 35 16.90 11.19 -8.16
N GLN A 36 17.54 10.93 -7.02
CA GLN A 36 18.81 11.58 -6.68
C GLN A 36 19.93 11.23 -7.65
N GLY A 37 20.01 9.99 -8.14
CA GLY A 37 20.98 9.57 -9.15
C GLY A 37 20.79 10.34 -10.45
N VAL A 38 19.56 10.38 -10.96
CA VAL A 38 19.22 11.13 -12.18
C VAL A 38 19.53 12.61 -12.01
N LEU A 39 19.03 13.25 -10.94
CA LEU A 39 19.20 14.67 -10.70
C LEU A 39 20.63 15.09 -10.34
N LYS A 40 21.53 14.15 -10.03
CA LYS A 40 22.96 14.45 -9.81
C LYS A 40 23.69 14.73 -11.12
N ALA A 41 23.22 14.23 -12.26
CA ALA A 41 23.90 14.39 -13.54
C ALA A 41 24.08 15.87 -13.94
N PRO A 42 25.04 16.18 -14.84
CA PRO A 42 25.17 17.50 -15.44
C PRO A 42 23.89 17.93 -16.15
N ASN A 43 23.60 19.23 -16.17
CA ASN A 43 22.42 19.82 -16.82
C ASN A 43 21.05 19.33 -16.28
N MET A 44 21.02 18.74 -15.08
CA MET A 44 19.78 18.36 -14.40
C MET A 44 19.34 19.39 -13.37
N PRO A 45 18.02 19.55 -13.14
CA PRO A 45 17.51 20.44 -12.11
C PRO A 45 17.88 19.94 -10.71
N THR A 46 17.77 20.83 -9.73
CA THR A 46 17.77 20.43 -8.32
C THR A 46 16.51 19.63 -7.99
N ALA A 47 16.51 18.89 -6.89
CA ALA A 47 15.31 18.19 -6.41
C ALA A 47 14.15 19.17 -6.18
N ASP A 48 14.44 20.33 -5.58
CA ASP A 48 13.44 21.36 -5.32
C ASP A 48 12.83 21.89 -6.63
N ALA A 49 13.67 22.23 -7.62
CA ALA A 49 13.19 22.69 -8.91
C ALA A 49 12.36 21.61 -9.64
N PHE A 50 12.76 20.34 -9.55
CA PHE A 50 11.98 19.24 -10.14
C PHE A 50 10.61 19.09 -9.47
N TYR A 51 10.54 19.14 -8.14
CA TYR A 51 9.25 19.11 -7.43
C TYR A 51 8.39 20.33 -7.74
N ASP A 52 8.99 21.51 -7.90
CA ASP A 52 8.28 22.72 -8.35
C ASP A 52 7.69 22.54 -9.76
N TRP A 53 8.38 21.84 -10.66
CA TRP A 53 7.85 21.53 -11.99
C TRP A 53 6.66 20.56 -11.89
N LEU A 54 6.77 19.50 -11.09
CA LEU A 54 5.64 18.59 -10.83
C LEU A 54 4.47 19.29 -10.13
N ALA A 55 4.73 20.35 -9.38
CA ALA A 55 3.69 21.16 -8.77
C ALA A 55 2.91 21.99 -9.79
N ARG A 56 3.62 22.57 -10.77
CA ARG A 56 3.06 23.45 -11.81
C ARG A 56 2.43 22.71 -12.98
N TYR A 57 2.87 21.49 -13.27
CA TYR A 57 2.44 20.69 -14.43
C TYR A 57 1.82 19.35 -13.98
N PRO A 58 0.49 19.31 -13.72
CA PRO A 58 -0.19 18.12 -13.20
C PRO A 58 -0.04 16.85 -14.06
N GLU A 59 0.06 16.99 -15.38
CA GLU A 59 0.29 15.89 -16.31
C GLU A 59 1.62 15.16 -16.06
N HIS A 60 2.65 15.92 -15.64
CA HIS A 60 3.94 15.37 -15.26
C HIS A 60 3.93 14.77 -13.86
N ARG A 61 3.12 15.33 -12.95
CA ARG A 61 2.92 14.72 -11.63
C ARG A 61 2.33 13.32 -11.75
N GLU A 62 1.29 13.16 -12.58
CA GLU A 62 0.67 11.87 -12.82
C GLU A 62 1.64 10.90 -13.50
N SER A 63 2.33 11.36 -14.55
CA SER A 63 3.37 10.56 -15.22
C SER A 63 4.48 10.12 -14.25
N TYR A 64 4.88 11.00 -13.32
CA TYR A 64 5.86 10.69 -12.29
C TYR A 64 5.33 9.69 -11.26
N HIS A 65 4.06 9.78 -10.87
CA HIS A 65 3.42 8.80 -9.99
C HIS A 65 3.44 7.40 -10.64
N GLN A 66 3.02 7.31 -11.90
CA GLN A 66 3.04 6.06 -12.67
C GLN A 66 4.47 5.51 -12.83
N ALA A 67 5.45 6.36 -13.08
CA ALA A 67 6.86 5.97 -13.12
C ALA A 67 7.34 5.36 -11.79
N ARG A 68 6.89 5.89 -10.65
CA ARG A 68 7.22 5.33 -9.34
C ARG A 68 6.58 3.96 -9.10
N VAL A 69 5.34 3.76 -9.58
CA VAL A 69 4.68 2.44 -9.54
C VAL A 69 5.43 1.45 -10.42
N LYS A 70 5.75 1.80 -11.67
CA LYS A 70 6.55 0.93 -12.56
C LYS A 70 7.91 0.59 -11.94
N LYS A 71 8.59 1.58 -11.36
CA LYS A 71 9.87 1.36 -10.68
C LYS A 71 9.74 0.38 -9.52
N LEU A 72 8.65 0.47 -8.76
CA LEU A 72 8.39 -0.43 -7.64
C LEU A 72 8.24 -1.88 -8.12
N GLU A 73 7.54 -2.13 -9.23
CA GLU A 73 7.47 -3.48 -9.84
C GLU A 73 8.87 -4.04 -10.11
N LEU A 74 9.74 -3.25 -10.73
CA LEU A 74 11.15 -3.65 -10.96
C LEU A 74 11.89 -3.94 -9.65
N MET A 75 11.64 -3.14 -8.60
CA MET A 75 12.26 -3.36 -7.29
C MET A 75 11.74 -4.65 -6.62
N ILE A 76 10.50 -5.05 -6.87
CA ILE A 76 9.91 -6.30 -6.39
C ILE A 76 10.53 -7.49 -7.14
N GLU A 77 10.64 -7.40 -8.47
CA GLU A 77 11.31 -8.41 -9.30
C GLU A 77 12.76 -8.61 -8.85
N ASP A 78 13.51 -7.52 -8.65
CA ASP A 78 14.91 -7.54 -8.17
C ASP A 78 15.07 -8.24 -6.82
N VAL A 79 14.14 -8.02 -5.88
CA VAL A 79 14.20 -8.61 -4.54
C VAL A 79 13.71 -10.06 -4.55
N THR A 80 12.79 -10.40 -5.45
CA THR A 80 12.28 -11.77 -5.58
C THR A 80 13.29 -12.67 -6.30
N ASN A 81 14.01 -12.13 -7.29
CA ASN A 81 15.07 -12.81 -8.01
C ASN A 81 16.45 -12.61 -7.36
N GLU A 82 16.52 -12.80 -6.04
CA GLU A 82 17.74 -12.59 -5.28
C GLU A 82 18.81 -13.64 -5.65
N PRO A 83 20.04 -13.24 -6.02
CA PRO A 83 21.09 -14.19 -6.36
C PRO A 83 21.68 -14.88 -5.13
N GLU A 84 22.29 -16.05 -5.39
CA GLU A 84 23.07 -16.78 -4.40
C GLU A 84 24.15 -15.89 -3.76
N PRO A 85 24.42 -16.03 -2.45
CA PRO A 85 25.42 -15.23 -1.76
C PRO A 85 26.82 -15.40 -2.36
N THR A 86 27.51 -14.28 -2.58
CA THR A 86 28.91 -14.30 -3.00
C THR A 86 29.84 -14.73 -1.85
N GLU A 87 31.06 -15.17 -2.16
CA GLU A 87 32.07 -15.53 -1.14
C GLU A 87 32.32 -14.39 -0.13
N HIS A 88 32.37 -13.15 -0.61
CA HIS A 88 32.52 -11.97 0.25
C HIS A 88 31.30 -11.77 1.19
N GLU A 89 30.09 -12.11 0.73
CA GLU A 89 28.91 -12.06 1.59
C GLU A 89 28.92 -13.18 2.65
N LEU A 90 29.38 -14.37 2.27
CA LEU A 90 29.54 -15.51 3.19
C LEU A 90 30.61 -15.26 4.26
N ALA A 91 31.60 -14.41 4.00
CA ALA A 91 32.58 -13.98 5.00
C ALA A 91 31.96 -13.10 6.10
N ASN A 92 30.82 -12.42 5.83
CA ASN A 92 30.08 -11.64 6.83
C ASN A 92 28.57 -11.84 6.70
N PRO A 93 28.07 -13.05 7.00
CA PRO A 93 26.72 -13.46 6.62
C PRO A 93 25.64 -12.66 7.36
N VAL A 94 25.91 -12.28 8.62
CA VAL A 94 24.95 -11.51 9.44
C VAL A 94 24.75 -10.10 8.88
N PHE A 95 25.80 -9.43 8.43
CA PHE A 95 25.70 -8.08 7.89
C PHE A 95 24.90 -8.06 6.59
N PHE A 96 25.22 -8.96 5.66
CA PHE A 96 24.57 -9.00 4.35
C PHE A 96 23.13 -9.49 4.43
N SER A 97 22.85 -10.51 5.25
CA SER A 97 21.47 -10.94 5.52
C SER A 97 20.61 -9.79 6.06
N LYS A 98 21.13 -8.98 6.99
CA LYS A 98 20.42 -7.79 7.50
C LYS A 98 20.22 -6.71 6.43
N MET A 99 21.18 -6.52 5.51
CA MET A 99 21.01 -5.58 4.40
C MET A 99 19.94 -6.05 3.42
N ARG A 100 19.93 -7.33 3.07
CA ARG A 100 18.92 -7.95 2.21
C ARG A 100 17.52 -7.85 2.83
N ASP A 101 17.38 -8.21 4.11
CA ASP A 101 16.13 -8.06 4.88
C ASP A 101 15.64 -6.60 4.93
N ARG A 102 16.55 -5.64 5.19
CA ARG A 102 16.21 -4.21 5.15
C ARG A 102 15.71 -3.77 3.78
N ARG A 103 16.36 -4.24 2.69
CA ARG A 103 15.95 -3.94 1.32
C ARG A 103 14.55 -4.48 1.06
N LEU A 104 14.30 -5.76 1.34
CA LEU A 104 13.00 -6.40 1.20
C LEU A 104 11.90 -5.63 1.95
N LYS A 105 12.11 -5.34 3.24
CA LYS A 105 11.15 -4.59 4.06
C LYS A 105 10.86 -3.20 3.51
N SER A 106 11.88 -2.51 3.00
CA SER A 106 11.72 -1.19 2.40
C SER A 106 10.90 -1.25 1.11
N VAL A 107 11.11 -2.27 0.28
CA VAL A 107 10.34 -2.49 -0.96
C VAL A 107 8.88 -2.82 -0.63
N LEU A 108 8.62 -3.76 0.29
CA LEU A 108 7.27 -4.12 0.71
C LEU A 108 6.50 -2.92 1.29
N TRP A 109 7.13 -2.12 2.15
CA TRP A 109 6.51 -0.92 2.68
C TRP A 109 6.17 0.11 1.59
N LEU A 110 7.06 0.28 0.60
CA LEU A 110 6.78 1.14 -0.55
C LEU A 110 5.65 0.57 -1.41
N ALA A 111 5.54 -0.75 -1.51
CA ALA A 111 4.50 -1.44 -2.26
C ALA A 111 3.12 -1.20 -1.65
N GLU A 112 3.00 -1.43 -0.35
CA GLU A 112 1.80 -1.12 0.43
C GLU A 112 1.40 0.34 0.30
N ARG A 113 2.38 1.26 0.32
CA ARG A 113 2.11 2.70 0.30
C ARG A 113 1.71 3.24 -1.08
N LEU A 114 2.33 2.75 -2.16
CA LEU A 114 2.09 3.25 -3.51
C LEU A 114 0.96 2.52 -4.22
N ASN A 115 0.73 1.26 -3.90
CA ASN A 115 -0.29 0.44 -4.51
C ASN A 115 -0.96 -0.47 -3.47
N SER A 116 -1.61 0.16 -2.49
CA SER A 116 -2.28 -0.49 -1.36
C SER A 116 -3.40 -1.44 -1.77
N GLN A 117 -3.96 -1.28 -2.97
CA GLN A 117 -5.02 -2.16 -3.46
C GLN A 117 -4.50 -3.53 -3.87
N ILE A 118 -3.25 -3.61 -4.35
CA ILE A 118 -2.62 -4.86 -4.79
C ILE A 118 -1.75 -5.46 -3.68
N TYR A 119 -0.94 -4.63 -3.03
CA TYR A 119 0.06 -5.09 -2.04
C TYR A 119 -0.34 -4.81 -0.59
N GLY A 120 -1.51 -4.22 -0.35
CA GLY A 120 -1.98 -3.95 1.00
C GLY A 120 -2.29 -5.24 1.76
N ASN A 121 -2.24 -5.16 3.09
CA ASN A 121 -2.65 -6.28 3.92
C ASN A 121 -4.19 -6.46 3.84
N HIS A 122 -4.64 -7.55 3.24
CA HIS A 122 -6.06 -7.90 3.15
C HIS A 122 -6.43 -8.82 4.32
N VAL A 123 -7.15 -8.27 5.30
CA VAL A 123 -7.61 -9.03 6.47
C VAL A 123 -9.11 -9.30 6.32
N THR A 124 -9.48 -10.58 6.23
CA THR A 124 -10.87 -11.02 6.30
C THR A 124 -11.28 -11.15 7.77
N VAL A 125 -12.26 -10.36 8.21
CA VAL A 125 -12.79 -10.42 9.58
C VAL A 125 -14.15 -11.11 9.56
N GLU A 126 -14.23 -12.33 10.06
CA GLU A 126 -15.51 -13.00 10.30
C GLU A 126 -16.15 -12.47 11.59
N GLN A 127 -17.26 -11.74 11.45
CA GLN A 127 -18.02 -11.25 12.59
C GLN A 127 -19.28 -12.10 12.82
N LYS A 128 -19.18 -13.10 13.71
CA LYS A 128 -20.34 -13.89 14.16
C LYS A 128 -21.12 -13.13 15.23
N HIS A 129 -22.02 -12.27 14.80
CA HIS A 129 -22.96 -11.61 15.71
C HIS A 129 -24.15 -12.53 16.00
N THR A 130 -24.36 -12.88 17.27
CA THR A 130 -25.66 -13.35 17.74
C THR A 130 -26.50 -12.12 18.03
N ILE A 131 -27.36 -11.74 17.09
CA ILE A 131 -28.32 -10.66 17.32
C ILE A 131 -29.33 -11.16 18.35
N ASP A 132 -29.33 -10.59 19.55
CA ASP A 132 -30.37 -10.86 20.54
C ASP A 132 -31.66 -10.16 20.10
N LEU A 133 -32.64 -10.95 19.67
CA LEU A 133 -33.94 -10.48 19.20
C LEU A 133 -34.94 -10.25 20.34
N LYS A 134 -34.62 -10.67 21.59
CA LYS A 134 -35.51 -10.49 22.76
C LYS A 134 -35.99 -9.04 22.97
N PRO A 135 -35.13 -8.01 22.93
CA PRO A 135 -35.60 -6.64 23.17
C PRO A 135 -36.57 -6.14 22.10
N LEU A 136 -36.48 -6.69 20.88
CA LEU A 136 -37.38 -6.35 19.78
C LEU A 136 -38.73 -7.08 19.94
N LEU A 137 -38.67 -8.35 20.33
CA LEU A 137 -39.85 -9.16 20.65
C LEU A 137 -40.66 -8.59 21.82
N ASP A 138 -39.99 -8.08 22.85
CA ASP A 138 -40.65 -7.53 24.03
C ASP A 138 -41.37 -6.20 23.70
N ARG A 139 -40.77 -5.31 22.90
CA ARG A 139 -41.45 -4.10 22.40
C ARG A 139 -42.67 -4.42 21.53
N VAL A 140 -42.58 -5.44 20.69
CA VAL A 140 -43.72 -5.88 19.86
C VAL A 140 -44.85 -6.39 20.75
N ARG A 141 -44.55 -7.16 21.79
CA ARG A 141 -45.53 -7.63 22.78
C ARG A 141 -46.20 -6.48 23.53
N GLU A 142 -45.44 -5.48 23.96
CA GLU A 142 -45.96 -4.29 24.64
C GLU A 142 -46.89 -3.48 23.72
N SER A 143 -46.51 -3.28 22.45
CA SER A 143 -47.33 -2.58 21.46
C SER A 143 -48.64 -3.31 21.14
N ILE A 144 -48.60 -4.65 21.01
CA ILE A 144 -49.80 -5.49 20.81
C ILE A 144 -50.76 -5.35 21.99
N ARG A 145 -50.24 -5.36 23.23
CA ARG A 145 -51.05 -5.15 24.44
C ARG A 145 -51.65 -3.75 24.48
N ALA A 146 -50.87 -2.71 24.20
CA ALA A 146 -51.32 -1.32 24.22
C ALA A 146 -52.41 -1.03 23.18
N LYS A 147 -52.39 -1.71 22.03
CA LYS A 147 -53.41 -1.58 20.96
C LYS A 147 -54.61 -2.50 21.12
N GLY A 148 -54.68 -3.32 22.18
CA GLY A 148 -55.79 -4.23 22.44
C GLY A 148 -55.95 -5.36 21.41
N LEU A 149 -54.91 -5.63 20.61
CA LEU A 149 -54.91 -6.69 19.60
C LEU A 149 -54.65 -8.04 20.27
N LYS A 150 -55.48 -9.05 20.01
CA LYS A 150 -55.22 -10.42 20.49
C LYS A 150 -54.12 -11.05 19.64
N THR A 151 -53.17 -11.71 20.30
CA THR A 151 -52.18 -12.55 19.61
C THR A 151 -52.93 -13.68 18.90
N VAL A 152 -52.80 -13.78 17.58
CA VAL A 152 -53.33 -14.93 16.84
C VAL A 152 -52.53 -16.15 17.28
N GLY A 153 -53.15 -17.05 18.04
CA GLY A 153 -52.54 -18.30 18.43
C GLY A 153 -52.21 -19.10 17.17
N SER A 154 -50.93 -19.37 16.94
CA SER A 154 -50.52 -20.29 15.89
C SER A 154 -51.09 -21.66 16.23
N SER A 155 -52.02 -22.14 15.42
CA SER A 155 -52.56 -23.49 15.51
C SER A 155 -51.41 -24.48 15.38
N ASN A 156 -51.01 -25.10 16.50
CA ASN A 156 -50.16 -26.28 16.46
C ASN A 156 -50.96 -27.41 15.79
N LYS A 157 -50.73 -27.61 14.50
CA LYS A 157 -51.11 -28.84 13.81
C LYS A 157 -50.03 -29.86 14.14
N SER A 158 -50.23 -30.61 15.21
CA SER A 158 -49.51 -31.85 15.49
C SER A 158 -49.66 -32.75 14.27
N THR A 159 -48.58 -32.91 13.50
CA THR A 159 -48.45 -34.02 12.57
C THR A 159 -47.65 -35.10 13.29
N GLU A 160 -48.38 -36.00 13.94
CA GLU A 160 -47.95 -37.39 14.03
C GLU A 160 -47.77 -37.94 12.61
N ASN A 161 -46.59 -38.51 12.35
CA ASN A 161 -46.24 -39.51 11.35
C ASN A 161 -44.71 -39.66 11.50
N GLY A 162 -44.14 -40.76 11.94
CA GLY A 162 -44.37 -42.13 11.52
C GLY A 162 -42.98 -42.74 11.27
N THR A 163 -42.63 -43.71 12.09
CA THR A 163 -41.47 -44.60 12.05
C THR A 163 -40.92 -44.92 10.64
N LYS A 164 -39.59 -44.90 10.45
CA LYS A 164 -38.74 -46.05 9.99
C LYS A 164 -37.30 -45.64 9.63
N ASN A 165 -36.35 -46.29 10.30
CA ASN A 165 -35.09 -46.87 9.84
C ASN A 165 -34.52 -46.44 8.47
N ASN A 166 -33.25 -45.99 8.43
CA ASN A 166 -32.18 -46.87 7.96
C ASN A 166 -30.79 -46.32 8.32
N LYS A 167 -29.94 -47.21 8.85
CA LYS A 167 -28.51 -47.01 9.11
C LYS A 167 -27.78 -47.79 8.01
N VAL A 168 -26.90 -47.12 7.27
CA VAL A 168 -25.84 -47.74 6.45
C VAL A 168 -24.52 -47.24 7.03
#